data_AF-A0A0X3PG62-F1
#
_entry.id   AF-A0A0X3PG62-F1
#
_cell.length_a   1.000
_cell.length_b   1.000
_cell.length_c   1.000
_cell.angle_alpha   90.00
_cell.angle_beta   90.00
_cell.angle_gamma   90.00
#
_symmetry.space_group_name_H-M   'P 1'
#
loop_
_entity.id
_entity.type
_entity.pdbx_description
1 polymer ?
#
loop_
_entity_poly.entity_id
_entity_poly.type
_entity_poly.pdbx_seq_one_letter_code
_entity_poly.pdbx_strand_id
1 'polypeptide(L)'
;MAGKMAKQLAGSGTGQSLMDRVTQAKYSLAGSSLGKVVAKASTVELIPPKKKHLDRLIRYSNEPSVSIPLLVGFLVERTHEKSWVIVFKALITSHHLMNYGNEKISQYMASNNCQLGLPHFNDKSSSQSYEMSLFIRKYSKFLAEKTTTYQSMAFDFCKVKRGKDDGVMRTMPTDKVFACCIFYLVVSLYFL
;
A
#
# COMPACT_ATOMS: atom_id res chain seq x y z
N MET A 1 23.85 15.56 39.45
CA MET A 1 23.65 15.87 38.01
C MET A 1 23.95 14.70 37.05
N ALA A 2 24.12 13.45 37.53
CA ALA A 2 24.40 12.29 36.67
C ALA A 2 23.18 11.35 36.42
N GLY A 3 22.00 11.67 36.97
CA GLY A 3 20.81 10.80 36.89
C GLY A 3 19.88 11.02 35.68
N LYS A 4 20.12 12.04 34.85
CA LYS A 4 19.25 12.34 33.69
C LYS A 4 19.72 11.70 32.37
N MET A 5 20.95 11.18 32.29
CA MET A 5 21.51 10.58 31.07
C MET A 5 21.22 9.07 30.93
N ALA A 6 20.96 8.35 32.03
CA ALA A 6 20.72 6.90 31.99
C ALA A 6 19.29 6.50 31.56
N LYS A 7 18.36 7.45 31.47
CA LYS A 7 16.95 7.16 31.11
C LYS A 7 16.67 7.20 29.61
N GLN A 8 17.69 7.40 28.78
CA GLN A 8 17.55 7.43 27.32
C GLN A 8 17.82 6.08 26.64
N LEU A 9 18.24 5.06 27.41
CA LEU A 9 18.47 3.69 26.95
C LEU A 9 17.37 2.71 27.36
N ALA A 10 16.41 3.13 28.17
CA ALA A 10 15.19 2.36 28.41
C ALA A 10 14.25 2.55 27.19
N GLY A 11 14.03 1.48 26.43
CA GLY A 11 13.10 1.45 25.31
C GLY A 11 11.78 2.14 25.66
N SER A 12 11.41 3.15 24.87
CA SER A 12 10.06 3.70 24.93
C SER A 12 9.11 2.53 24.67
N GLY A 13 8.10 2.32 25.50
CA GLY A 13 7.14 1.20 25.45
C GLY A 13 6.25 1.17 24.20
N THR A 14 6.82 1.33 23.02
CA THR A 14 6.14 1.43 21.72
C THR A 14 6.21 0.14 20.90
N GLY A 15 6.91 -0.89 21.38
CA GLY A 15 7.07 -2.17 20.65
C GLY A 15 7.87 -2.06 19.35
N GLN A 16 8.51 -0.91 19.10
CA GLN A 16 9.01 -0.52 17.79
C GLN A 16 10.51 -0.81 17.65
N SER A 17 10.92 -1.47 16.56
CA SER A 17 12.30 -1.92 16.34
C SER A 17 13.28 -0.75 16.18
N LEU A 18 14.56 -0.98 16.50
CA LEU A 18 15.65 -0.02 16.25
C LEU A 18 15.68 0.43 14.78
N MET A 19 15.54 -0.52 13.85
CA MET A 19 15.52 -0.23 12.42
C MET A 19 14.35 0.68 12.02
N ASP A 20 13.16 0.45 12.60
CA ASP A 20 12.00 1.32 12.36
C ASP A 20 12.26 2.75 12.84
N ARG A 21 12.96 2.91 13.97
CA ARG A 21 13.33 4.24 14.50
C ARG A 21 14.34 4.94 13.60
N VAL A 22 15.31 4.22 13.04
CA VAL A 22 16.29 4.76 12.09
C VAL A 22 15.59 5.21 10.80
N THR A 23 14.71 4.40 10.24
CA THR A 23 13.93 4.78 9.05
C THR A 23 13.04 6.00 9.31
N GLN A 24 12.38 6.07 10.46
CA GLN A 24 11.59 7.26 10.84
C GLN A 24 12.47 8.50 11.01
N ALA A 25 13.68 8.36 11.55
CA ALA A 25 14.63 9.45 11.66
C ALA A 25 15.08 9.94 10.28
N LYS A 26 15.38 9.04 9.33
CA LYS A 26 15.70 9.38 7.93
C LYS A 26 14.65 10.31 7.33
N TYR A 27 13.37 9.95 7.42
CA TYR A 27 12.29 10.79 6.90
C TYR A 27 12.13 12.10 7.67
N SER A 28 12.35 12.10 8.99
CA SER A 28 12.27 13.31 9.80
C SER A 28 13.40 14.29 9.49
N LEU A 29 14.62 13.80 9.25
CA LEU A 29 15.78 14.60 8.85
C LEU A 29 15.59 15.20 7.45
N ALA A 30 14.94 14.46 6.55
CA ALA A 30 14.51 14.96 5.24
C ALA A 30 13.30 15.92 5.31
N GLY A 31 12.82 16.28 6.51
CA GLY A 31 11.65 17.16 6.70
C GLY A 31 10.31 16.54 6.28
N SER A 32 10.26 15.25 5.95
CA SER A 32 9.07 14.60 5.40
C SER A 32 8.21 13.94 6.50
N SER A 33 7.21 14.69 6.96
CA SER A 33 6.17 14.16 7.85
C SER A 33 5.37 13.03 7.21
N LEU A 34 5.18 13.09 5.89
CA LEU A 34 4.50 12.10 5.06
C LEU A 34 5.24 10.75 5.08
N GLY A 35 6.54 10.76 4.72
CA GLY A 35 7.37 9.55 4.72
C GLY A 35 7.45 8.90 6.10
N LYS A 36 7.49 9.71 7.16
CA LYS A 36 7.45 9.22 8.55
C LYS A 36 6.17 8.45 8.87
N VAL A 37 5.01 8.89 8.37
CA VAL A 37 3.74 8.18 8.59
C VAL A 37 3.68 6.89 7.78
N VAL A 38 4.18 6.90 6.54
CA VAL A 38 4.31 5.69 5.71
C VAL A 38 5.21 4.65 6.39
N ALA A 39 6.35 5.07 6.95
CA ALA A 39 7.23 4.19 7.72
C ALA A 39 6.54 3.61 8.97
N LYS A 40 5.71 4.41 9.66
CA LYS A 40 4.93 3.95 10.82
C LYS A 40 3.80 2.97 10.46
N ALA A 41 3.25 3.06 9.24
CA ALA A 41 2.27 2.10 8.73
C ALA A 41 2.90 0.75 8.34
N SER A 42 4.21 0.74 8.04
CA SER A 42 4.96 -0.41 7.50
C SER A 42 6.17 -0.79 8.37
N THR A 43 5.97 -0.89 9.68
CA THR A 43 6.99 -1.37 10.64
C THR A 43 7.26 -2.86 10.49
N VAL A 44 8.39 -3.35 11.00
CA VAL A 44 8.69 -4.80 11.05
C VAL A 44 7.84 -5.57 12.06
N GLU A 45 7.10 -4.89 12.94
CA GLU A 45 6.17 -5.53 13.87
C GLU A 45 5.13 -6.37 13.10
N LEU A 46 5.00 -7.65 13.48
CA LEU A 46 4.08 -8.63 12.90
C LEU A 46 2.63 -8.38 13.36
N ILE A 47 2.12 -7.21 13.01
CA ILE A 47 0.75 -6.78 13.21
C ILE A 47 0.28 -6.03 11.98
N PRO A 48 -1.05 -5.96 11.73
CA PRO A 48 -1.60 -5.15 10.65
C PRO A 48 -1.17 -3.68 10.77
N PRO A 49 -1.16 -2.92 9.66
CA PRO A 49 -0.97 -1.47 9.72
C PRO A 49 -1.95 -0.83 10.72
N LYS A 50 -1.42 -0.12 11.72
CA LYS A 50 -2.25 0.46 12.80
C LYS A 50 -3.25 1.45 12.17
N LYS A 51 -4.54 1.31 12.50
CA LYS A 51 -5.64 2.14 11.96
C LYS A 51 -5.34 3.64 11.99
N LYS A 52 -4.79 4.16 13.09
CA LYS A 52 -4.40 5.57 13.23
C LYS A 52 -3.44 6.09 12.15
N HIS A 53 -2.61 5.22 11.57
CA HIS A 53 -1.69 5.58 10.49
C HIS A 53 -2.39 5.54 9.13
N LEU A 54 -3.25 4.55 8.91
CA LEU A 54 -4.10 4.49 7.71
C LEU A 54 -5.03 5.71 7.62
N ASP A 55 -5.74 6.03 8.71
CA ASP A 55 -6.64 7.19 8.78
C ASP A 55 -5.90 8.50 8.48
N ARG A 56 -4.64 8.60 8.95
CA ARG A 56 -3.80 9.77 8.68
C ARG A 56 -3.38 9.87 7.21
N LEU A 57 -3.03 8.74 6.58
CA LEU A 57 -2.68 8.71 5.16
C LEU A 57 -3.90 9.03 4.27
N ILE A 58 -5.10 8.59 4.65
CA ILE A 58 -6.35 8.98 3.97
C ILE A 58 -6.54 10.49 4.07
N ARG A 59 -6.36 11.09 5.24
CA ARG A 59 -6.44 12.55 5.39
C ARG A 59 -5.43 13.26 4.48
N TYR A 60 -4.18 12.82 4.47
CA TYR A 60 -3.17 13.36 3.57
C TYR A 60 -3.54 13.21 2.10
N SER A 61 -4.15 12.11 1.68
CA SER A 61 -4.58 11.94 0.29
C SER A 61 -5.65 12.95 -0.15
N ASN A 62 -6.43 13.50 0.79
CA ASN A 62 -7.47 14.47 0.52
C ASN A 62 -7.01 15.93 0.70
N GLU A 63 -5.81 16.15 1.22
CA GLU A 63 -5.29 17.48 1.49
C GLU A 63 -4.63 18.06 0.22
N PRO A 64 -5.10 19.21 -0.32
CA PRO A 64 -4.58 19.75 -1.58
C PRO A 64 -3.08 20.14 -1.54
N SER A 65 -2.56 20.41 -0.35
CA SER A 65 -1.15 20.76 -0.10
C SER A 65 -0.21 19.55 -0.21
N VAL A 66 -0.75 18.33 -0.12
CA VAL A 66 0.06 17.11 -0.10
C VAL A 66 0.29 16.60 -1.51
N SER A 67 1.57 16.37 -1.84
CA SER A 67 1.96 15.76 -3.11
C SER A 67 1.59 14.28 -3.15
N ILE A 68 0.60 13.94 -3.99
CA ILE A 68 0.21 12.56 -4.32
C ILE A 68 1.40 11.76 -4.89
N PRO A 69 2.18 12.28 -5.87
CA PRO A 69 3.38 11.61 -6.34
C PRO A 69 4.35 11.21 -5.22
N LEU A 70 4.55 12.10 -4.25
CA LEU A 70 5.47 11.86 -3.14
C LEU A 70 4.93 10.80 -2.18
N LEU A 71 3.63 10.82 -1.86
CA LEU A 71 2.98 9.80 -1.04
C LEU A 71 3.12 8.41 -1.68
N VAL A 72 2.78 8.30 -2.96
CA VAL A 72 2.89 7.05 -3.71
C VAL A 72 4.35 6.60 -3.82
N GLY A 73 5.27 7.54 -4.08
CA GLY A 73 6.70 7.26 -4.13
C GLY A 73 7.23 6.63 -2.84
N PHE A 74 6.84 7.15 -1.67
CA PHE A 74 7.23 6.53 -0.39
C PHE A 74 6.62 5.13 -0.21
N LEU A 75 5.38 4.89 -0.63
CA LEU A 75 4.79 3.55 -0.56
C LEU A 75 5.55 2.56 -1.44
N VAL A 76 5.90 2.96 -2.67
CA VAL A 76 6.70 2.16 -3.59
C VAL A 76 8.12 1.94 -3.05
N GLU A 77 8.74 2.91 -2.39
CA GLU A 77 10.04 2.71 -1.72
C GLU A 77 9.94 1.57 -0.69
N ARG A 78 8.86 1.51 0.09
CA ARG A 78 8.64 0.45 1.08
C ARG A 78 8.37 -0.92 0.48
N THR A 79 7.86 -1.02 -0.76
CA THR A 79 7.67 -2.33 -1.43
C THR A 79 8.97 -2.95 -1.92
N HIS A 80 10.08 -2.18 -1.94
CA HIS A 80 11.41 -2.65 -2.34
C HIS A 80 12.30 -3.04 -1.14
N GLU A 81 11.74 -3.05 0.07
CA GLU A 81 12.44 -3.51 1.27
C GLU A 81 12.62 -5.03 1.27
N LYS A 82 13.63 -5.53 1.99
CA LYS A 82 13.92 -6.97 2.04
C LYS A 82 12.92 -7.75 2.90
N SER A 83 12.38 -7.10 3.93
CA SER A 83 11.48 -7.72 4.90
C SER A 83 10.10 -7.92 4.31
N TRP A 84 9.64 -9.17 4.28
CA TRP A 84 8.29 -9.51 3.84
C TRP A 84 7.20 -8.75 4.63
N VAL A 85 7.40 -8.52 5.93
CA VAL A 85 6.43 -7.80 6.79
C VAL A 85 6.27 -6.36 6.31
N ILE A 86 7.38 -5.67 6.04
CA ILE A 86 7.36 -4.29 5.55
C ILE A 86 6.69 -4.23 4.18
N VAL A 87 7.13 -5.07 3.24
CA VAL A 87 6.62 -5.08 1.86
C VAL A 87 5.12 -5.39 1.86
N PHE A 88 4.69 -6.38 2.63
CA PHE A 88 3.29 -6.75 2.65
C PHE A 88 2.41 -5.66 3.26
N LYS A 89 2.86 -5.02 4.35
CA LYS A 89 2.16 -3.87 4.96
C LYS A 89 2.12 -2.66 4.03
N ALA A 90 3.17 -2.44 3.24
CA ALA A 90 3.16 -1.40 2.21
C ALA A 90 2.09 -1.68 1.14
N LEU A 91 2.02 -2.92 0.62
CA LEU A 91 0.97 -3.32 -0.34
C LEU A 91 -0.44 -3.18 0.26
N ILE A 92 -0.64 -3.60 1.51
CA ILE A 92 -1.93 -3.44 2.22
C ILE A 92 -2.30 -1.95 2.34
N THR A 93 -1.32 -1.11 2.70
CA THR A 93 -1.53 0.33 2.82
C THR A 93 -1.86 0.98 1.47
N SER A 94 -1.16 0.60 0.39
CA SER A 94 -1.47 1.04 -0.97
C SER A 94 -2.89 0.67 -1.38
N HIS A 95 -3.29 -0.60 -1.19
CA HIS A 95 -4.66 -1.04 -1.48
C HIS A 95 -5.69 -0.26 -0.67
N HIS A 96 -5.41 -0.03 0.61
CA HIS A 96 -6.30 0.73 1.49
C HIS A 96 -6.50 2.17 0.98
N LEU A 97 -5.44 2.84 0.52
CA LEU A 97 -5.52 4.18 -0.06
C LEU A 97 -6.24 4.20 -1.41
N MET A 98 -6.06 3.19 -2.26
CA MET A 98 -6.82 3.09 -3.52
C MET A 98 -8.33 2.98 -3.28
N ASN A 99 -8.73 2.26 -2.22
CA ASN A 99 -10.14 2.03 -1.92
C ASN A 99 -10.79 3.16 -1.11
N TYR A 100 -10.11 3.68 -0.08
CA TYR A 100 -10.69 4.62 0.89
C TYR A 100 -10.08 6.03 0.85
N GLY A 101 -8.96 6.20 0.16
CA GLY A 101 -8.34 7.50 -0.06
C GLY A 101 -8.97 8.27 -1.22
N ASN A 102 -8.37 9.42 -1.52
CA ASN A 102 -8.76 10.25 -2.67
C ASN A 102 -8.53 9.51 -3.99
N GLU A 103 -9.43 9.69 -4.96
CA GLU A 103 -9.36 9.07 -6.30
C GLU A 103 -8.07 9.40 -7.06
N LYS A 104 -7.46 10.57 -6.77
CA LYS A 104 -6.15 10.96 -7.31
C LYS A 104 -5.05 9.93 -7.04
N ILE A 105 -5.15 9.14 -5.96
CA ILE A 105 -4.21 8.05 -5.68
C ILE A 105 -4.29 6.99 -6.78
N SER A 106 -5.50 6.46 -7.03
CA SER A 106 -5.72 5.43 -8.05
C SER A 106 -5.40 5.94 -9.45
N GLN A 107 -5.81 7.19 -9.76
CA GLN A 107 -5.47 7.86 -11.02
C GLN A 107 -3.95 7.96 -11.21
N TYR A 108 -3.22 8.47 -10.20
CA TYR A 108 -1.78 8.62 -10.30
C TYR A 108 -1.07 7.26 -10.47
N MET A 109 -1.45 6.25 -9.68
CA MET A 109 -0.87 4.91 -9.79
C MET A 109 -1.10 4.28 -11.17
N ALA A 110 -2.29 4.47 -11.74
CA ALA A 110 -2.64 3.98 -13.07
C ALA A 110 -1.88 4.71 -14.19
N SER A 111 -1.81 6.04 -14.14
CA SER A 111 -1.16 6.85 -15.19
C SER A 111 0.37 6.74 -15.21
N ASN A 112 1.00 6.46 -14.06
CA ASN A 112 2.46 6.42 -13.94
C ASN A 112 3.01 4.99 -13.95
N ASN A 113 2.17 3.98 -14.22
CA ASN A 113 2.53 2.57 -14.23
C ASN A 113 3.40 2.18 -13.02
N CYS A 114 2.94 2.57 -11.82
CA CYS A 114 3.72 2.35 -10.60
C CYS A 114 4.02 0.84 -10.46
N GLN A 115 5.30 0.50 -10.26
CA GLN A 115 5.77 -0.88 -10.13
C GLN A 115 5.35 -1.51 -8.79
N LEU A 116 4.06 -1.75 -8.63
CA LEU A 116 3.52 -2.48 -7.48
C LEU A 116 3.66 -3.99 -7.66
N GLY A 117 3.83 -4.49 -8.89
CA GLY A 117 4.00 -5.90 -9.21
C GLY A 117 5.40 -6.42 -8.83
N LEU A 118 5.45 -7.42 -7.95
CA LEU A 118 6.70 -7.94 -7.39
C LEU A 118 6.89 -9.43 -7.74
N PRO A 119 6.96 -9.83 -9.02
CA PRO A 119 6.94 -11.24 -9.44
C PRO A 119 8.13 -12.07 -8.92
N HIS A 120 9.22 -11.43 -8.51
CA HIS A 120 10.44 -12.09 -8.03
C HIS A 120 10.72 -11.85 -6.54
N PHE A 121 9.79 -11.24 -5.79
CA PHE A 121 9.97 -11.02 -4.35
C PHE A 121 10.16 -12.35 -3.63
N ASN A 122 11.22 -12.47 -2.82
CA ASN A 122 11.53 -13.68 -2.08
C ASN A 122 12.37 -13.37 -0.84
N ASP A 123 11.74 -13.37 0.34
CA ASP A 123 12.41 -13.23 1.64
C ASP A 123 12.71 -14.63 2.21
N LYS A 124 14.02 -14.93 2.34
CA LYS A 124 14.53 -16.22 2.83
C LYS A 124 14.94 -16.20 4.30
N SER A 125 14.54 -15.19 5.06
CA SER A 125 14.91 -15.03 6.48
C SER A 125 14.34 -16.12 7.40
N SER A 126 13.21 -16.72 7.05
CA SER A 126 12.57 -17.81 7.79
C SER A 126 11.67 -18.66 6.89
N SER A 127 11.25 -19.83 7.36
CA SER A 127 10.26 -20.66 6.65
C SER A 127 8.94 -19.90 6.42
N GLN A 128 8.46 -19.17 7.42
CA GLN A 128 7.28 -18.31 7.28
C GLN A 128 7.49 -17.23 6.22
N SER A 129 8.67 -16.58 6.19
CA SER A 129 8.99 -15.53 5.21
C SER A 129 8.89 -16.04 3.77
N TYR A 130 9.27 -17.30 3.53
CA TYR A 130 9.19 -17.94 2.22
C TYR A 130 7.73 -18.15 1.78
N GLU A 131 6.88 -18.68 2.66
CA GLU A 131 5.44 -18.82 2.41
C GLU A 131 4.79 -17.46 2.16
N MET A 132 5.09 -16.47 3.01
CA MET A 132 4.55 -15.11 2.86
C MET A 132 5.00 -14.44 1.57
N SER A 133 6.20 -14.77 1.06
CA SER A 133 6.66 -14.28 -0.23
C SER A 133 5.79 -14.77 -1.39
N LEU A 134 5.23 -15.99 -1.33
CA LEU A 134 4.25 -16.47 -2.32
C LEU A 134 2.99 -15.59 -2.33
N PHE A 135 2.46 -15.26 -1.15
CA PHE A 135 1.29 -14.39 -1.02
C PHE A 135 1.58 -12.95 -1.47
N ILE A 136 2.77 -12.42 -1.17
CA ILE A 136 3.19 -11.08 -1.64
C ILE A 136 3.24 -11.03 -3.17
N ARG A 137 3.79 -12.05 -3.85
CA ARG A 137 3.80 -12.11 -5.32
C ARG A 137 2.38 -12.12 -5.90
N LYS A 138 1.48 -12.91 -5.31
CA LYS A 138 0.08 -12.97 -5.69
C LYS A 138 -0.63 -11.63 -5.49
N TYR A 139 -0.48 -11.03 -4.32
CA TYR A 139 -1.17 -9.80 -3.95
C TYR A 139 -0.64 -8.56 -4.69
N SER A 140 0.68 -8.48 -4.90
CA SER A 140 1.30 -7.43 -5.73
C SER A 140 0.80 -7.49 -7.18
N LYS A 141 0.67 -8.69 -7.76
CA LYS A 141 0.09 -8.89 -9.08
C LYS A 141 -1.36 -8.44 -9.15
N PHE A 142 -2.16 -8.75 -8.13
CA PHE A 142 -3.53 -8.24 -8.02
C PHE A 142 -3.59 -6.70 -8.03
N LEU A 143 -2.74 -6.03 -7.25
CA LEU A 143 -2.72 -4.56 -7.21
C LEU A 143 -2.24 -3.94 -8.53
N ALA A 144 -1.25 -4.55 -9.19
CA ALA A 144 -0.82 -4.14 -10.53
C ALA A 144 -1.96 -4.26 -11.56
N GLU A 145 -2.72 -5.36 -11.52
CA GLU A 145 -3.88 -5.52 -12.41
C GLU A 145 -4.97 -4.49 -12.11
N LYS A 146 -5.22 -4.19 -10.83
CA LYS A 146 -6.16 -3.14 -10.41
C LYS A 146 -5.78 -1.77 -10.98
N THR A 147 -4.48 -1.42 -11.00
CA THR A 147 -4.01 -0.17 -11.61
C THR A 147 -4.14 -0.18 -13.13
N THR A 148 -3.79 -1.27 -13.80
CA THR A 148 -3.94 -1.43 -15.26
C THR A 148 -5.40 -1.31 -15.69
N THR A 149 -6.30 -1.97 -14.95
CA THR A 149 -7.73 -1.91 -15.21
C THR A 149 -8.26 -0.48 -15.03
N TYR A 150 -7.83 0.22 -13.97
CA TYR A 150 -8.19 1.62 -13.77
C TYR A 150 -7.69 2.50 -14.92
N GLN A 151 -6.49 2.24 -15.46
CA GLN A 151 -5.93 2.97 -16.60
C GLN A 151 -6.80 2.83 -17.86
N SER A 152 -7.27 1.62 -18.17
CA SER A 152 -8.13 1.36 -19.34
C SER A 152 -9.56 1.88 -19.19
N MET A 153 -10.08 1.87 -17.96
CA MET A 153 -11.50 2.10 -17.70
C MET A 153 -11.81 3.50 -17.16
N ALA A 154 -10.81 4.19 -16.60
CA ALA A 154 -10.92 5.48 -15.92
C ALA A 154 -11.86 5.49 -14.70
N PHE A 155 -12.24 4.32 -14.17
CA PHE A 155 -12.98 4.18 -12.91
C PHE A 155 -12.59 2.89 -12.17
N ASP A 156 -12.88 2.84 -10.88
CA ASP A 156 -12.63 1.65 -10.04
C ASP A 156 -13.87 0.75 -9.96
N PHE A 157 -13.79 -0.47 -10.51
CA PHE A 157 -14.86 -1.47 -10.43
C PHE A 157 -15.27 -1.84 -9.00
N CYS A 158 -14.41 -1.64 -8.00
CA CYS A 158 -14.78 -1.84 -6.60
C CYS A 158 -15.73 -0.75 -6.09
N LYS A 159 -15.86 0.38 -6.78
CA LYS A 159 -16.63 1.56 -6.35
C LYS A 159 -17.85 1.88 -7.25
N VAL A 160 -18.03 1.19 -8.37
CA VAL A 160 -19.16 1.46 -9.28
C VAL A 160 -20.50 0.94 -8.75
N LYS A 161 -21.59 1.60 -9.17
CA LYS A 161 -22.96 1.15 -8.90
C LYS A 161 -23.16 -0.29 -9.39
N ARG A 162 -23.62 -1.15 -8.49
CA ARG A 162 -24.01 -2.54 -8.78
C ARG A 162 -25.53 -2.61 -8.87
N GLY A 163 -26.07 -3.47 -9.73
CA GLY A 163 -27.51 -3.63 -9.90
C GLY A 163 -27.88 -4.45 -11.13
N LYS A 164 -29.11 -4.97 -11.15
CA LYS A 164 -29.65 -5.81 -12.22
C LYS A 164 -29.89 -5.01 -13.51
N ASP A 165 -30.39 -3.78 -13.38
CA ASP A 165 -30.89 -3.00 -14.51
C ASP A 165 -29.97 -1.81 -14.88
N ASP A 166 -29.34 -1.13 -13.90
CA ASP A 166 -28.47 0.05 -14.13
C ASP A 166 -27.02 -0.14 -13.67
N GLY A 167 -26.55 -1.37 -13.54
CA GLY A 167 -25.16 -1.61 -13.15
C GLY A 167 -24.19 -1.14 -14.24
N VAL A 168 -23.11 -0.44 -13.89
CA VAL A 168 -22.11 0.05 -14.87
C VAL A 168 -21.59 -1.09 -15.76
N MET A 169 -21.50 -2.30 -15.22
CA MET A 169 -21.08 -3.49 -15.97
C MET A 169 -22.15 -4.05 -16.92
N ARG A 170 -23.43 -3.78 -16.67
CA ARG A 170 -24.56 -4.25 -17.50
C ARG A 170 -24.80 -3.35 -18.70
N THR A 171 -24.41 -2.08 -18.60
CA THR A 171 -24.58 -1.06 -19.64
C THR A 171 -23.27 -0.70 -20.34
N MET A 172 -22.20 -1.46 -20.09
CA MET A 172 -20.88 -1.20 -20.64
C MET A 172 -20.80 -1.60 -22.12
N PRO A 173 -20.15 -0.80 -22.99
CA PRO A 173 -19.95 -1.20 -24.38
C PRO A 173 -19.00 -2.41 -24.48
N THR A 174 -19.24 -3.26 -25.49
CA THR A 174 -18.68 -4.60 -25.63
C THR A 174 -17.14 -4.63 -25.67
N ASP A 175 -16.54 -3.58 -26.19
CA ASP A 175 -15.09 -3.36 -26.28
C ASP A 175 -14.41 -3.29 -24.89
N LYS A 176 -15.15 -2.90 -23.85
CA LYS A 176 -14.65 -2.77 -22.47
C LYS A 176 -14.96 -3.96 -21.57
N VAL A 177 -15.79 -4.90 -22.03
CA VAL A 177 -16.20 -6.08 -21.26
C VAL A 177 -15.02 -7.01 -20.97
N PHE A 178 -14.06 -7.13 -21.89
CA PHE A 178 -12.87 -7.97 -21.68
C PHE A 178 -12.01 -7.50 -20.50
N ALA A 179 -11.77 -6.19 -20.37
CA ALA A 179 -11.02 -5.64 -19.24
C ALA A 179 -11.74 -5.88 -17.91
N CYS A 180 -13.08 -5.79 -17.90
CA CYS A 180 -13.90 -6.16 -16.74
C CYS A 180 -13.73 -7.64 -16.39
N CYS A 181 -13.87 -8.55 -17.35
CA CYS A 181 -13.73 -9.99 -17.12
C CYS A 181 -12.35 -10.37 -16.59
N ILE A 182 -11.28 -9.78 -17.12
CA ILE A 182 -9.90 -9.99 -16.64
C ILE A 182 -9.77 -9.56 -15.18
N PHE A 183 -10.25 -8.36 -14.83
CA PHE A 183 -10.21 -7.88 -13.44
C PHE A 183 -10.93 -8.83 -12.48
N TYR A 184 -12.14 -9.31 -12.83
CA TYR A 184 -12.88 -10.25 -11.99
C TYR A 184 -12.26 -11.65 -11.93
N LEU A 185 -11.67 -12.14 -13.02
CA LEU A 185 -10.88 -13.37 -13.01
C LEU A 185 -9.69 -13.24 -12.06
N VAL A 186 -8.96 -12.12 -12.09
CA VAL A 186 -7.85 -11.85 -11.16
C VAL A 186 -8.33 -11.60 -9.73
N VAL A 187 -9.51 -11.02 -9.51
CA VAL A 187 -10.09 -10.96 -8.16
C VAL A 187 -10.42 -12.38 -7.66
N SER A 188 -11.05 -13.20 -8.50
CA SER A 188 -11.55 -14.54 -8.11
C SER A 188 -10.42 -15.55 -7.95
N LEU A 189 -9.38 -15.53 -8.79
CA LEU A 189 -8.25 -16.47 -8.75
C LEU A 189 -7.27 -16.20 -7.60
N TYR A 190 -7.36 -15.04 -6.94
CA TYR A 190 -6.39 -14.63 -5.91
C TYR A 190 -7.03 -14.48 -4.52
N PHE A 191 -8.37 -14.49 -4.41
CA PHE A 191 -9.11 -14.38 -3.14
C PHE A 191 -10.05 -15.57 -2.83
N LEU A 192 -10.17 -16.57 -3.72
CA LEU A 192 -10.76 -17.89 -3.46
C LEU A 192 -9.66 -18.96 -3.52
#